data_AF-A0A7X0H631-F1
#
_entry.id   AF-A0A7X0H631-F1
#
_cell.length_a   1.000
_cell.length_b   1.000
_cell.length_c   1.000
_cell.angle_alpha   90.00
_cell.angle_beta   90.00
_cell.angle_gamma   90.00
#
_symmetry.space_group_name_H-M   'P 1'
#
loop_
_entity.id
_entity.type
_entity.pdbx_description
1 polymer ?
#
loop_
_entity_poly.entity_id
_entity_poly.type
_entity_poly.pdbx_seq_one_letter_code
_entity_poly.pdbx_strand_id
1 'polypeptide(L)'
;MASTVCATAEEAHICTTAYPEGIRATPPQNAVLNDGGTPSLAADMNTAWRDRSTLRVRFLNGTPAQHQQVRDVAPQWSDHCALQFEFVDDGDAEIRVGFKWGGDTGSWSALGKFALDRSQDQPTMNFGWLDERVILHEFGHAIGMIHEHLRTDIPFQWNEPAVFNYYKSLTPPWSEAKIRSNVLDAYDHSHVNAGRFDPQSIMAYPIPNRFTIGDYQIPFNNKLSAEDKRFAGRVYPKKHHRLGDAAWDNQFHDITGCRGKLYIIENGDVYEVNPANGKERVLPLGTKFNVGQVALASSDTHLYIVENGNLHSIDPAANPLQVKIVGPTNAWKIGPLSMAYGNGEVFIVENRKLYAVSLSQNNYRQVGTANWEGVTSMTYFGGSLYVYENDKLRKVNPGTGTYEVVGQSDWLVTPDTPSLASTNREVVVLENGYLHALDVSTGRHETIGDRIWTEAPIRAATLGNHVYIIENEKLYRAGGFE
;
A
#
# COMPACT_ATOMS: atom_id res chain seq x y z
N MET A 1 26.46 -42.15 22.15
CA MET A 1 27.36 -41.28 21.39
C MET A 1 26.66 -39.96 21.18
N ALA A 2 27.05 -38.93 21.93
CA ALA A 2 26.47 -37.59 21.80
C ALA A 2 27.10 -36.93 20.57
N SER A 3 26.32 -36.77 19.51
CA SER A 3 26.69 -35.94 18.38
C SER A 3 26.48 -34.48 18.78
N THR A 4 27.54 -33.82 19.23
CA THR A 4 27.58 -32.36 19.32
C THR A 4 27.51 -31.82 17.90
N VAL A 5 26.31 -31.50 17.44
CA VAL A 5 26.13 -30.70 16.22
C VAL A 5 26.58 -29.29 16.58
N CYS A 6 27.84 -28.97 16.33
CA CYS A 6 28.28 -27.58 16.28
C CYS A 6 27.39 -26.89 15.25
N ALA A 7 26.69 -25.82 15.66
CA ALA A 7 26.08 -24.88 14.73
C ALA A 7 27.14 -24.49 13.70
N THR A 8 26.90 -24.76 12.43
CA THR A 8 27.79 -24.30 11.36
C THR A 8 27.78 -22.78 11.38
N ALA A 9 28.93 -22.13 11.16
CA ALA A 9 29.06 -20.68 11.22
C ALA A 9 28.03 -19.93 10.34
N GLU A 10 27.50 -20.57 9.29
CA GLU A 10 26.40 -20.05 8.46
C GLU A 10 25.08 -19.81 9.22
N GLU A 11 24.76 -20.58 10.25
CA GLU A 11 23.50 -20.41 11.00
C GLU A 11 23.58 -19.29 12.05
N ALA A 12 24.78 -18.73 12.31
CA ALA A 12 25.02 -17.72 13.34
C ALA A 12 25.06 -16.27 12.80
N HIS A 13 24.95 -16.08 11.48
CA HIS A 13 24.95 -14.77 10.81
C HIS A 13 23.54 -14.14 10.80
N ILE A 14 23.02 -13.90 12.00
CA ILE A 14 21.69 -13.36 12.23
C ILE A 14 21.82 -11.94 12.76
N CYS A 15 21.11 -11.03 12.10
CA CYS A 15 21.08 -9.61 12.41
C CYS A 15 20.35 -9.36 13.74
N THR A 16 20.36 -8.12 14.23
CA THR A 16 19.47 -7.72 15.33
C THR A 16 19.00 -6.29 15.10
N THR A 17 17.81 -5.93 15.59
CA THR A 17 17.30 -4.56 15.47
C THR A 17 17.51 -3.80 16.78
N ALA A 18 18.14 -2.63 16.72
CA ALA A 18 18.39 -1.78 17.88
C ALA A 18 17.26 -0.76 18.11
N TYR A 19 16.72 -0.71 19.33
CA TYR A 19 15.68 0.24 19.75
C TYR A 19 16.19 1.06 20.94
N PRO A 20 15.66 2.29 21.15
CA PRO A 20 15.92 3.06 22.36
C PRO A 20 15.47 2.30 23.64
N GLU A 21 16.15 2.53 24.76
CA GLU A 21 15.73 1.97 26.05
C GLU A 21 14.34 2.49 26.45
N GLY A 22 13.42 1.59 26.80
CA GLY A 22 12.08 1.93 27.30
C GLY A 22 10.95 2.05 26.26
N ILE A 23 11.23 1.95 24.95
CA ILE A 23 10.21 2.03 23.87
C ILE A 23 9.95 0.63 23.29
N ARG A 24 9.52 -0.34 24.10
CA ARG A 24 8.98 -1.61 23.57
C ARG A 24 7.75 -2.07 24.32
N ALA A 25 6.76 -2.47 23.53
CA ALA A 25 5.55 -3.14 23.98
C ALA A 25 5.90 -4.36 24.82
N THR A 26 5.40 -4.40 26.05
CA THR A 26 5.24 -5.66 26.78
C THR A 26 4.27 -6.53 25.98
N PRO A 27 4.59 -7.80 25.68
CA PRO A 27 3.61 -8.70 25.10
C PRO A 27 2.44 -8.83 26.10
N PRO A 28 1.18 -8.77 25.66
CA PRO A 28 0.10 -9.21 26.52
C PRO A 28 0.31 -10.71 26.80
N GLN A 29 0.62 -11.03 28.06
CA GLN A 29 0.52 -12.40 28.55
C GLN A 29 -0.93 -12.84 28.42
N ASN A 30 -1.19 -13.77 27.50
CA ASN A 30 -2.47 -14.48 27.32
C ASN A 30 -3.61 -13.74 26.61
N ALA A 31 -3.41 -13.30 25.37
CA ALA A 31 -4.54 -13.05 24.46
C ALA A 31 -4.84 -14.32 23.64
N VAL A 32 -5.91 -15.03 24.00
CA VAL A 32 -6.56 -16.00 23.11
C VAL A 32 -7.22 -15.20 21.99
N LEU A 33 -6.65 -15.24 20.77
CA LEU A 33 -7.25 -14.60 19.61
C LEU A 33 -8.19 -15.61 18.92
N ASN A 34 -9.49 -15.32 18.98
CA ASN A 34 -10.48 -15.92 18.07
C ASN A 34 -10.31 -15.30 16.67
N ASP A 35 -10.10 -16.18 15.70
CA ASP A 35 -10.33 -16.11 14.25
C ASP A 35 -10.16 -14.76 13.50
N GLY A 36 -9.24 -14.77 12.51
CA GLY A 36 -9.51 -14.14 11.21
C GLY A 36 -8.47 -13.18 10.60
N GLY A 37 -7.25 -13.04 11.13
CA GLY A 37 -6.28 -12.06 10.62
C GLY A 37 -5.05 -12.68 9.96
N THR A 38 -4.64 -12.18 8.78
CA THR A 38 -3.29 -12.42 8.24
C THR A 38 -2.59 -11.13 7.72
N PRO A 39 -1.66 -10.49 8.51
CA PRO A 39 -0.68 -9.43 8.12
C PRO A 39 0.54 -9.73 7.25
N SER A 40 1.19 -8.68 6.70
CA SER A 40 2.51 -8.89 6.08
C SER A 40 3.49 -7.72 5.98
N LEU A 41 4.41 -7.64 4.97
CA LEU A 41 5.69 -6.89 5.04
C LEU A 41 5.51 -5.56 5.76
N ALA A 42 6.25 -5.38 6.84
CA ALA A 42 5.85 -4.48 7.89
C ALA A 42 6.85 -3.33 8.07
N ALA A 43 6.35 -2.11 8.18
CA ALA A 43 7.12 -0.96 8.64
C ALA A 43 6.45 -0.37 9.89
N ASP A 44 7.28 0.02 10.86
CA ASP A 44 6.81 0.82 11.98
C ASP A 44 6.73 2.28 11.52
N MET A 45 5.50 2.76 11.27
CA MET A 45 5.25 4.09 10.72
C MET A 45 5.68 5.21 11.67
N ASN A 46 5.84 4.95 12.97
CA ASN A 46 6.41 5.94 13.89
C ASN A 46 7.89 6.21 13.59
N THR A 47 8.60 5.20 13.08
CA THR A 47 10.02 5.26 12.77
C THR A 47 10.31 5.67 11.34
N ALA A 48 9.32 5.61 10.44
CA ALA A 48 9.50 5.93 9.03
C ALA A 48 10.03 7.36 8.83
N TRP A 49 10.92 7.52 7.85
CA TRP A 49 11.41 8.84 7.45
C TRP A 49 10.30 9.65 6.77
N ARG A 50 10.50 10.95 6.62
CA ARG A 50 9.62 11.75 5.76
C ARG A 50 9.79 11.33 4.30
N ASP A 51 8.74 11.38 3.50
CA ASP A 51 8.84 11.09 2.06
C ASP A 51 9.89 11.94 1.36
N ARG A 52 10.59 11.31 0.40
CA ARG A 52 11.63 11.94 -0.43
C ARG A 52 12.82 12.51 0.36
N SER A 53 13.05 12.01 1.57
CA SER A 53 14.25 12.38 2.34
C SER A 53 15.52 11.90 1.64
N THR A 54 16.56 12.73 1.69
CA THR A 54 17.94 12.30 1.40
C THR A 54 18.61 12.03 2.74
N LEU A 55 19.01 10.79 2.97
CA LEU A 55 19.62 10.33 4.21
C LEU A 55 21.13 10.33 4.03
N ARG A 56 21.85 11.10 4.84
CA ARG A 56 23.30 11.12 4.80
C ARG A 56 23.85 9.87 5.46
N VAL A 57 24.79 9.22 4.79
CA VAL A 57 25.47 8.01 5.23
C VAL A 57 26.95 8.32 5.44
N ARG A 58 27.44 8.14 6.67
CA ARG A 58 28.85 8.34 7.03
C ARG A 58 29.46 7.06 7.57
N PHE A 59 30.67 6.72 7.11
CA PHE A 59 31.44 5.60 7.66
C PHE A 59 32.31 6.06 8.82
N LEU A 60 32.19 5.42 9.99
CA LEU A 60 32.97 5.78 11.18
C LEU A 60 34.33 5.06 11.23
N ASN A 61 34.44 3.90 10.58
CA ASN A 61 35.66 3.14 10.39
C ASN A 61 35.51 2.23 9.15
N GLY A 62 36.41 1.25 8.97
CA GLY A 62 36.36 0.29 7.87
C GLY A 62 37.33 0.63 6.74
N THR A 63 37.49 -0.31 5.81
CA THR A 63 38.38 -0.17 4.65
C THR A 63 37.66 0.46 3.46
N PRO A 64 38.38 1.08 2.51
CA PRO A 64 37.77 1.61 1.28
C PRO A 64 36.96 0.57 0.50
N ALA A 65 37.39 -0.70 0.49
CA ALA A 65 36.66 -1.78 -0.17
C ALA A 65 35.31 -2.06 0.51
N GLN A 66 35.25 -2.04 1.84
CA GLN A 66 34.00 -2.20 2.60
C GLN A 66 33.06 -1.02 2.35
N HIS A 67 33.59 0.21 2.33
CA HIS A 67 32.80 1.40 2.02
C HIS A 67 32.22 1.32 0.61
N GLN A 68 33.02 0.90 -0.36
CA GLN A 68 32.58 0.76 -1.75
C GLN A 68 31.45 -0.27 -1.87
N GLN A 69 31.57 -1.43 -1.21
CA GLN A 69 30.52 -2.44 -1.24
C GLN A 69 29.19 -1.92 -0.67
N VAL A 70 29.22 -1.12 0.40
CA VAL A 70 28.00 -0.48 0.92
C VAL A 70 27.44 0.56 -0.07
N ARG A 71 28.31 1.36 -0.70
CA ARG A 71 27.92 2.34 -1.73
C ARG A 71 27.28 1.70 -2.95
N ASP A 72 27.70 0.49 -3.32
CA ASP A 72 27.19 -0.23 -4.48
C ASP A 72 25.85 -0.93 -4.19
N VAL A 73 25.60 -1.35 -2.95
CA VAL A 73 24.45 -2.20 -2.59
C VAL A 73 23.30 -1.42 -1.95
N ALA A 74 23.58 -0.53 -1.00
CA ALA A 74 22.54 0.18 -0.25
C ALA A 74 21.56 0.97 -1.15
N PRO A 75 22.01 1.65 -2.24
CA PRO A 75 21.11 2.38 -3.13
C PRO A 75 20.10 1.52 -3.89
N GLN A 76 20.19 0.19 -3.89
CA GLN A 76 19.15 -0.67 -4.50
C GLN A 76 17.75 -0.41 -3.91
N TRP A 77 17.64 0.00 -2.64
CA TRP A 77 16.36 0.43 -2.07
C TRP A 77 15.81 1.71 -2.75
N SER A 78 16.70 2.66 -3.09
CA SER A 78 16.35 3.94 -3.73
C SER A 78 15.84 3.78 -5.17
N ASP A 79 16.09 2.65 -5.83
CA ASP A 79 15.50 2.35 -7.14
C ASP A 79 13.97 2.13 -7.05
N HIS A 80 13.51 1.70 -5.88
CA HIS A 80 12.14 1.24 -5.64
C HIS A 80 11.31 2.20 -4.77
N CYS A 81 11.93 3.21 -4.18
CA CYS A 81 11.24 4.18 -3.34
C CYS A 81 11.81 5.60 -3.55
N ALA A 82 11.29 6.57 -2.81
CA ALA A 82 11.70 7.96 -2.96
C ALA A 82 12.87 8.39 -2.07
N LEU A 83 13.31 7.54 -1.14
CA LEU A 83 14.47 7.83 -0.30
C LEU A 83 15.75 7.78 -1.12
N GLN A 84 16.69 8.67 -0.81
CA GLN A 84 18.02 8.70 -1.42
C GLN A 84 19.09 8.57 -0.33
N PHE A 85 20.21 7.95 -0.65
CA PHE A 85 21.38 7.89 0.24
C PHE A 85 22.49 8.78 -0.29
N GLU A 86 22.90 9.76 0.51
CA GLU A 86 24.02 10.64 0.22
C GLU A 86 25.22 10.24 1.08
N PHE A 87 26.28 9.72 0.48
CA PHE A 87 27.45 9.30 1.24
C PHE A 87 28.40 10.48 1.46
N VAL A 88 28.62 10.83 2.72
CA VAL A 88 29.44 11.98 3.13
C VAL A 88 30.71 11.53 3.87
N ASP A 89 31.78 12.29 3.71
CA ASP A 89 33.07 12.00 4.36
C ASP A 89 33.17 12.63 5.76
N ASP A 90 32.47 13.73 6.02
CA ASP A 90 32.42 14.45 7.30
C ASP A 90 31.03 15.03 7.60
N GLY A 91 30.91 15.75 8.72
CA GLY A 91 29.66 16.39 9.15
C GLY A 91 28.62 15.43 9.71
N ASP A 92 27.52 15.98 10.22
CA ASP A 92 26.44 15.17 10.79
C ASP A 92 25.78 14.28 9.73
N ALA A 93 25.41 13.06 10.11
CA ALA A 93 24.76 12.10 9.22
C ALA A 93 23.66 11.34 9.96
N GLU A 94 22.57 11.01 9.27
CA GLU A 94 21.47 10.22 9.82
C GLU A 94 21.90 8.76 10.02
N ILE A 95 22.55 8.17 9.02
CA ILE A 95 23.03 6.78 9.03
C ILE A 95 24.55 6.79 9.23
N ARG A 96 25.01 6.13 10.29
CA ARG A 96 26.42 6.11 10.69
C ARG A 96 26.88 4.66 10.79
N VAL A 97 27.67 4.23 9.81
CA VAL A 97 28.04 2.83 9.61
C VAL A 97 29.38 2.52 10.28
N GLY A 98 29.35 1.57 11.20
CA GLY A 98 30.53 0.92 11.77
C GLY A 98 30.78 -0.45 11.14
N PHE A 99 32.04 -0.86 11.10
CA PHE A 99 32.47 -2.22 10.75
C PHE A 99 33.20 -2.81 11.93
N LYS A 100 32.62 -3.83 12.55
CA LYS A 100 33.08 -4.41 13.81
C LYS A 100 33.44 -3.34 14.86
N TRP A 101 32.57 -2.33 14.99
CA TRP A 101 32.80 -1.17 15.83
C TRP A 101 33.01 -1.59 17.28
N GLY A 102 34.09 -1.11 17.92
CA GLY A 102 34.43 -1.51 19.29
C GLY A 102 34.69 -3.01 19.48
N GLY A 103 34.94 -3.76 18.40
CA GLY A 103 35.10 -5.23 18.44
C GLY A 103 33.78 -6.01 18.37
N ASP A 104 32.64 -5.35 18.16
CA ASP A 104 31.34 -6.03 18.00
C ASP A 104 31.34 -6.91 16.75
N THR A 105 30.97 -8.18 16.90
CA THR A 105 30.92 -9.15 15.79
C THR A 105 29.51 -9.39 15.26
N GLY A 106 28.49 -8.73 15.82
CA GLY A 106 27.12 -8.76 15.33
C GLY A 106 26.85 -7.72 14.25
N SER A 107 25.85 -7.99 13.40
CA SER A 107 25.30 -7.00 12.47
C SER A 107 23.95 -6.48 13.00
N TRP A 108 23.75 -5.17 12.93
CA TRP A 108 22.52 -4.52 13.40
C TRP A 108 22.35 -3.12 12.82
N SER A 109 21.10 -2.65 12.83
CA SER A 109 20.74 -1.28 12.51
C SER A 109 19.73 -0.72 13.52
N ALA A 110 19.82 0.58 13.75
CA ALA A 110 18.71 1.37 14.28
C ALA A 110 17.53 1.31 13.31
N LEU A 111 16.31 1.32 13.85
CA LEU A 111 15.10 1.32 13.05
C LEU A 111 14.71 2.75 12.66
N GLY A 112 14.80 3.08 11.37
CA GLY A 112 14.36 4.37 10.83
C GLY A 112 14.93 5.58 11.60
N LYS A 113 14.04 6.53 11.94
CA LYS A 113 14.34 7.76 12.69
C LYS A 113 14.90 7.55 14.09
N PHE A 114 14.82 6.35 14.68
CA PHE A 114 15.54 6.09 15.95
C PHE A 114 17.06 6.20 15.80
N ALA A 115 17.57 6.22 14.57
CA ALA A 115 18.94 6.63 14.28
C ALA A 115 19.29 8.05 14.81
N LEU A 116 18.29 8.93 14.93
CA LEU A 116 18.45 10.31 15.40
C LEU A 116 18.63 10.40 16.93
N ASP A 117 18.27 9.37 17.68
CA ASP A 117 18.40 9.35 19.15
C ASP A 117 19.83 9.06 19.62
N ARG A 118 20.70 8.64 18.68
CA ARG A 118 22.11 8.37 18.95
C ARG A 118 22.97 9.59 18.64
N SER A 119 24.01 9.80 19.45
CA SER A 119 25.00 10.86 19.18
C SER A 119 25.74 10.64 17.87
N GLN A 120 26.27 11.72 17.29
CA GLN A 120 26.91 11.71 15.97
C GLN A 120 28.22 10.91 15.93
N ASP A 121 28.88 10.71 17.07
CA ASP A 121 30.09 9.90 17.23
C ASP A 121 29.81 8.40 17.43
N GLN A 122 28.54 8.00 17.54
CA GLN A 122 28.13 6.61 17.69
C GLN A 122 27.55 6.03 16.40
N PRO A 123 27.82 4.75 16.10
CA PRO A 123 27.20 4.07 14.96
C PRO A 123 25.68 3.96 15.16
N THR A 124 24.93 4.11 14.08
CA THR A 124 23.52 3.70 14.02
C THR A 124 23.34 2.38 13.31
N MET A 125 24.39 1.87 12.69
CA MET A 125 24.44 0.56 12.06
C MET A 125 25.84 -0.01 12.27
N ASN A 126 25.93 -1.32 12.50
CA ASN A 126 27.20 -2.04 12.55
C ASN A 126 27.14 -3.26 11.65
N PHE A 127 28.22 -3.51 10.92
CA PHE A 127 28.45 -4.74 10.18
C PHE A 127 29.48 -5.60 10.90
N GLY A 128 29.04 -6.73 11.45
CA GLY A 128 29.90 -7.77 12.01
C GLY A 128 30.57 -8.61 10.93
N TRP A 129 29.89 -8.76 9.79
CA TRP A 129 30.39 -9.30 8.54
C TRP A 129 29.73 -8.54 7.39
N LEU A 130 30.26 -8.69 6.17
CA LEU A 130 29.81 -7.89 5.03
C LEU A 130 29.57 -8.76 3.80
N ASP A 131 28.31 -8.85 3.41
CA ASP A 131 27.83 -9.42 2.16
C ASP A 131 26.64 -8.60 1.64
N GLU A 132 26.24 -8.79 0.39
CA GLU A 132 25.15 -8.04 -0.24
C GLU A 132 23.82 -8.19 0.53
N ARG A 133 23.52 -9.41 0.98
CA ARG A 133 22.29 -9.71 1.74
C ARG A 133 22.21 -8.88 3.00
N VAL A 134 23.28 -8.84 3.80
CA VAL A 134 23.30 -8.13 5.08
C VAL A 134 23.26 -6.63 4.86
N ILE A 135 23.92 -6.09 3.84
CA ILE A 135 23.79 -4.67 3.53
C ILE A 135 22.32 -4.33 3.21
N LEU A 136 21.66 -5.10 2.34
CA LEU A 136 20.25 -4.87 2.01
C LEU A 136 19.34 -4.98 3.24
N HIS A 137 19.55 -5.99 4.08
CA HIS A 137 18.76 -6.22 5.29
C HIS A 137 18.91 -5.07 6.31
N GLU A 138 20.14 -4.68 6.64
CA GLU A 138 20.40 -3.61 7.61
C GLU A 138 19.93 -2.26 7.08
N PHE A 139 20.09 -1.98 5.78
CA PHE A 139 19.51 -0.77 5.18
C PHE A 139 17.98 -0.82 5.12
N GLY A 140 17.37 -2.00 5.06
CA GLY A 140 15.92 -2.17 5.25
C GLY A 140 15.47 -1.66 6.62
N HIS A 141 16.16 -2.06 7.70
CA HIS A 141 15.93 -1.50 9.02
C HIS A 141 16.22 0.00 9.09
N ALA A 142 17.29 0.47 8.47
CA ALA A 142 17.63 1.89 8.45
C ALA A 142 16.53 2.74 7.78
N ILE A 143 15.73 2.17 6.88
CA ILE A 143 14.55 2.81 6.29
C ILE A 143 13.22 2.40 6.97
N GLY A 144 13.25 1.77 8.14
CA GLY A 144 12.05 1.50 8.95
C GLY A 144 11.34 0.17 8.66
N MET A 145 11.91 -0.71 7.82
CA MET A 145 11.38 -2.06 7.62
C MET A 145 11.67 -2.93 8.84
N ILE A 146 10.72 -3.76 9.24
CA ILE A 146 10.87 -4.69 10.37
C ILE A 146 10.98 -6.14 9.88
N HIS A 147 11.34 -7.04 10.79
CA HIS A 147 11.53 -8.46 10.42
C HIS A 147 10.25 -9.13 9.92
N GLU A 148 10.36 -9.79 8.77
CA GLU A 148 9.26 -10.48 8.10
C GLU A 148 8.67 -11.62 8.95
N HIS A 149 9.51 -12.30 9.74
CA HIS A 149 9.09 -13.43 10.59
C HIS A 149 8.53 -13.02 11.95
N LEU A 150 8.57 -11.73 12.31
CA LEU A 150 8.06 -11.20 13.59
C LEU A 150 6.69 -10.54 13.44
N ARG A 151 5.82 -11.18 12.68
CA ARG A 151 4.43 -10.74 12.43
C ARG A 151 3.45 -11.71 13.01
N THR A 152 2.21 -11.27 13.22
CA THR A 152 1.18 -12.10 13.87
C THR A 152 0.59 -13.22 13.00
N ASP A 153 0.94 -13.32 11.73
CA ASP A 153 0.44 -14.34 10.80
C ASP A 153 1.48 -14.96 9.89
N ILE A 154 2.64 -15.18 10.47
CA ILE A 154 3.48 -16.23 9.94
C ILE A 154 2.63 -17.49 9.64
N PRO A 155 2.78 -18.12 8.46
CA PRO A 155 1.97 -19.28 8.07
C PRO A 155 2.44 -20.59 8.76
N PHE A 156 3.24 -20.48 9.82
CA PHE A 156 3.87 -21.57 10.54
C PHE A 156 3.85 -21.30 12.04
N GLN A 157 4.02 -22.37 12.83
CA GLN A 157 4.15 -22.27 14.28
C GLN A 157 5.59 -22.52 14.70
N TRP A 158 6.09 -21.75 15.66
CA TRP A 158 7.44 -21.93 16.20
C TRP A 158 7.56 -23.20 17.05
N ASN A 159 8.63 -23.95 16.85
CA ASN A 159 9.15 -24.91 17.81
C ASN A 159 10.06 -24.15 18.80
N GLU A 160 9.44 -23.41 19.73
CA GLU A 160 10.16 -22.59 20.71
C GLU A 160 11.27 -23.36 21.45
N PRO A 161 11.08 -24.61 21.92
CA PRO A 161 12.17 -25.37 22.53
C PRO A 161 13.40 -25.54 21.63
N ALA A 162 13.21 -25.84 20.34
CA ALA A 162 14.31 -25.97 19.38
C ALA A 162 15.00 -24.62 19.12
N VAL A 163 14.23 -23.54 19.02
CA VAL A 163 14.76 -22.17 18.89
C VAL A 163 15.61 -21.81 20.12
N PHE A 164 15.06 -21.94 21.33
CA PHE A 164 15.79 -21.64 22.56
C PHE A 164 17.06 -22.48 22.72
N ASN A 165 16.98 -23.78 22.46
CA ASN A 165 18.14 -24.67 22.54
C ASN A 165 19.27 -24.23 21.60
N TYR A 166 18.93 -23.83 20.37
CA TYR A 166 19.91 -23.36 19.41
C TYR A 166 20.57 -22.04 19.86
N TYR A 167 19.79 -20.99 20.12
CA TYR A 167 20.34 -19.66 20.42
C TYR A 167 21.03 -19.59 21.81
N LYS A 168 20.60 -20.39 22.79
CA LYS A 168 21.30 -20.53 24.09
C LYS A 168 22.60 -21.35 23.96
N SER A 169 22.84 -22.05 22.85
CA SER A 169 24.08 -22.78 22.58
C SER A 169 25.16 -21.96 21.86
N LEU A 170 24.81 -20.76 21.36
CA LEU A 170 25.76 -19.85 20.70
C LEU A 170 26.84 -19.35 21.67
N THR A 171 27.94 -18.84 21.14
CA THR A 171 29.02 -18.23 21.93
C THR A 171 29.28 -16.80 21.45
N PRO A 172 28.94 -15.77 22.24
CA PRO A 172 28.23 -15.86 23.53
C PRO A 172 26.76 -16.30 23.36
N PRO A 173 26.15 -16.94 24.38
CA PRO A 173 24.77 -17.39 24.31
C PRO A 173 23.82 -16.19 24.34
N TRP A 174 22.70 -16.28 23.61
CA TRP A 174 21.69 -15.24 23.66
C TRP A 174 20.83 -15.38 24.92
N SER A 175 20.52 -14.24 25.53
CA SER A 175 19.52 -14.21 26.61
C SER A 175 18.13 -14.53 26.07
N GLU A 176 17.26 -15.02 26.94
CA GLU A 176 15.87 -15.30 26.58
C GLU A 176 15.15 -14.08 26.01
N ALA A 177 15.33 -12.91 26.63
CA ALA A 177 14.80 -11.65 26.15
C ALA A 177 15.31 -11.31 24.74
N LYS A 178 16.57 -11.60 24.43
CA LYS A 178 17.14 -11.37 23.08
C LYS A 178 16.55 -12.32 22.04
N ILE A 179 16.36 -13.59 22.38
CA ILE A 179 15.72 -14.59 21.50
C ILE A 179 14.29 -14.19 21.21
N ARG A 180 13.50 -13.90 22.25
CA ARG A 180 12.11 -13.47 22.10
C ARG A 180 11.98 -12.27 21.18
N SER A 181 12.71 -11.20 21.49
CA SER A 181 12.59 -9.94 20.78
C SER A 181 13.16 -9.88 19.36
N ASN A 182 13.95 -10.87 18.93
CA ASN A 182 14.52 -10.92 17.57
C ASN A 182 14.02 -12.12 16.76
N VAL A 183 13.42 -13.13 17.38
CA VAL A 183 13.07 -14.39 16.71
C VAL A 183 11.61 -14.80 16.89
N LEU A 184 11.02 -14.64 18.08
CA LEU A 184 9.74 -15.27 18.41
C LEU A 184 8.58 -14.29 18.51
N ASP A 185 8.78 -13.16 19.19
CA ASP A 185 7.68 -12.29 19.59
C ASP A 185 7.33 -11.33 18.45
N ALA A 186 6.07 -11.38 18.00
CA ALA A 186 5.58 -10.53 16.94
C ALA A 186 5.49 -9.04 17.37
N TYR A 187 5.61 -8.13 16.40
CA TYR A 187 5.42 -6.70 16.62
C TYR A 187 3.97 -6.37 16.99
N ASP A 188 3.78 -5.34 17.83
CA ASP A 188 2.46 -4.77 18.09
C ASP A 188 1.94 -4.07 16.83
N HIS A 189 0.71 -4.38 16.43
CA HIS A 189 0.11 -3.98 15.15
C HIS A 189 -0.47 -2.57 15.14
N SER A 190 -0.54 -1.89 16.28
CA SER A 190 -1.11 -0.54 16.40
C SER A 190 -0.46 0.51 15.49
N HIS A 191 0.78 0.29 15.06
CA HIS A 191 1.56 1.23 14.23
C HIS A 191 2.21 0.59 13.00
N VAL A 192 1.80 -0.62 12.63
CA VAL A 192 2.40 -1.39 11.55
C VAL A 192 1.60 -1.24 10.26
N ASN A 193 2.20 -0.62 9.25
CA ASN A 193 1.74 -0.72 7.87
C ASN A 193 2.23 -2.08 7.32
N ALA A 194 1.36 -2.89 6.69
CA ALA A 194 1.65 -4.30 6.43
C ALA A 194 1.08 -4.84 5.10
N GLY A 195 1.93 -5.44 4.25
CA GLY A 195 1.60 -6.04 2.92
C GLY A 195 1.08 -7.49 2.92
N ARG A 196 1.53 -8.36 1.97
CA ARG A 196 1.34 -9.86 1.89
C ARG A 196 2.57 -10.72 2.30
N PHE A 197 2.38 -11.90 2.96
CA PHE A 197 3.47 -12.61 3.66
C PHE A 197 4.47 -13.08 2.65
N ASP A 198 5.70 -12.60 2.74
CA ASP A 198 6.71 -12.87 1.76
C ASP A 198 7.87 -13.69 2.34
N PRO A 199 7.86 -15.03 2.19
CA PRO A 199 8.99 -15.86 2.60
C PRO A 199 10.27 -15.54 1.82
N GLN A 200 10.20 -14.77 0.74
CA GLN A 200 11.36 -14.36 -0.06
C GLN A 200 11.91 -12.98 0.33
N SER A 201 11.29 -12.29 1.29
CA SER A 201 11.72 -10.97 1.72
C SER A 201 13.16 -10.99 2.23
N ILE A 202 13.93 -9.96 1.89
CA ILE A 202 15.25 -9.74 2.46
C ILE A 202 15.19 -9.52 3.98
N MET A 203 14.04 -9.08 4.50
CA MET A 203 13.77 -8.83 5.91
C MET A 203 13.42 -10.11 6.69
N ALA A 204 13.33 -11.26 6.02
CA ALA A 204 13.14 -12.55 6.68
C ALA A 204 14.47 -13.14 7.15
N TYR A 205 14.46 -13.71 8.36
CA TYR A 205 15.54 -14.61 8.75
C TYR A 205 15.48 -15.92 7.99
N PRO A 206 16.64 -16.57 7.77
CA PRO A 206 16.64 -17.98 7.44
C PRO A 206 16.03 -18.75 8.62
N ILE A 207 14.94 -19.47 8.36
CA ILE A 207 14.25 -20.31 9.36
C ILE A 207 14.43 -21.76 8.93
N PRO A 208 15.35 -22.52 9.55
CA PRO A 208 15.48 -23.94 9.26
C PRO A 208 14.25 -24.69 9.75
N ASN A 209 13.88 -25.78 9.06
CA ASN A 209 12.66 -26.55 9.35
C ASN A 209 12.53 -26.95 10.83
N ARG A 210 13.65 -27.29 11.49
CA ARG A 210 13.70 -27.66 12.91
C ARG A 210 13.17 -26.59 13.87
N PHE A 211 13.13 -25.31 13.46
CA PHE A 211 12.57 -24.22 14.27
C PHE A 211 11.07 -24.09 14.13
N THR A 212 10.43 -24.86 13.26
CA THR A 212 8.98 -24.83 13.06
C THR A 212 8.35 -26.16 13.43
N ILE A 213 7.04 -26.14 13.67
CA ILE A 213 6.21 -27.32 13.77
C ILE A 213 5.67 -27.61 12.36
N GLY A 214 5.94 -28.82 11.85
CA GLY A 214 5.54 -29.24 10.50
C GLY A 214 6.72 -29.27 9.52
N ASP A 215 6.42 -29.04 8.24
CA ASP A 215 7.41 -28.96 7.15
C ASP A 215 7.39 -27.55 6.55
N TYR A 216 8.01 -26.61 7.25
CA TYR A 216 8.08 -25.22 6.86
C TYR A 216 9.49 -24.66 7.10
N GLN A 217 10.04 -23.99 6.10
CA GLN A 217 11.35 -23.34 6.22
C GLN A 217 11.42 -22.08 5.36
N ILE A 218 12.25 -21.14 5.79
CA ILE A 218 12.63 -19.96 5.01
C ILE A 218 14.14 -20.07 4.70
N PRO A 219 14.55 -20.14 3.42
CA PRO A 219 15.96 -20.18 3.07
C PRO A 219 16.62 -18.80 3.22
N PHE A 220 17.92 -18.72 2.94
CA PHE A 220 18.59 -17.43 2.80
C PHE A 220 18.07 -16.69 1.56
N ASN A 221 17.49 -15.51 1.78
CA ASN A 221 17.14 -14.57 0.73
C ASN A 221 18.31 -13.59 0.52
N ASN A 222 18.76 -13.44 -0.72
CA ASN A 222 19.98 -12.69 -1.05
C ASN A 222 19.73 -11.41 -1.85
N LYS A 223 18.46 -11.08 -2.13
CA LYS A 223 18.04 -9.96 -2.97
C LYS A 223 16.72 -9.41 -2.44
N LEU A 224 16.42 -8.16 -2.80
CA LEU A 224 15.09 -7.59 -2.61
C LEU A 224 14.06 -8.39 -3.42
N SER A 225 13.03 -8.90 -2.74
CA SER A 225 11.89 -9.57 -3.35
C SER A 225 10.99 -8.57 -4.10
N ALA A 226 9.96 -9.07 -4.79
CA ALA A 226 8.97 -8.18 -5.39
C ALA A 226 8.15 -7.42 -4.31
N GLU A 227 7.92 -8.05 -3.16
CA GLU A 227 7.19 -7.45 -2.04
C GLU A 227 8.03 -6.36 -1.36
N ASP A 228 9.31 -6.60 -1.10
CA ASP A 228 10.25 -5.62 -0.51
C ASP A 228 10.21 -4.32 -1.31
N LYS A 229 10.31 -4.45 -2.63
CA LYS A 229 10.33 -3.33 -3.58
C LYS A 229 9.01 -2.58 -3.60
N ARG A 230 7.89 -3.32 -3.71
CA ARG A 230 6.55 -2.72 -3.73
C ARG A 230 6.31 -1.96 -2.44
N PHE A 231 6.54 -2.61 -1.30
CA PHE A 231 6.23 -2.05 0.00
C PHE A 231 7.12 -0.84 0.32
N ALA A 232 8.41 -0.87 0.00
CA ALA A 232 9.26 0.32 0.09
C ALA A 232 8.72 1.50 -0.74
N GLY A 233 8.22 1.22 -1.95
CA GLY A 233 7.55 2.21 -2.80
C GLY A 233 6.21 2.70 -2.25
N ARG A 234 5.56 1.97 -1.34
CA ARG A 234 4.32 2.39 -0.67
C ARG A 234 4.58 3.20 0.59
N VAL A 235 5.57 2.80 1.39
CA VAL A 235 6.01 3.57 2.56
C VAL A 235 6.62 4.89 2.12
N TYR A 236 7.42 4.90 1.04
CA TYR A 236 8.08 6.10 0.51
C TYR A 236 7.79 6.27 -0.99
N PRO A 237 6.58 6.73 -1.37
CA PRO A 237 6.18 6.85 -2.76
C PRO A 237 7.00 7.88 -3.52
N LYS A 238 7.36 7.50 -4.75
CA LYS A 238 7.93 8.42 -5.75
C LYS A 238 6.98 9.59 -5.96
N LYS A 239 7.54 10.73 -6.38
CA LYS A 239 6.82 11.99 -6.56
C LYS A 239 5.54 11.79 -7.39
N HIS A 240 4.41 12.25 -6.86
CA HIS A 240 3.16 12.35 -7.61
C HIS A 240 3.37 13.27 -8.82
N HIS A 241 3.13 12.74 -10.00
CA HIS A 241 3.47 13.43 -11.23
C HIS A 241 2.27 14.23 -11.72
N ARG A 242 2.37 15.56 -11.67
CA ARG A 242 1.36 16.43 -12.30
C ARG A 242 1.34 16.16 -13.81
N LEU A 243 0.14 15.99 -14.35
CA LEU A 243 -0.12 15.71 -15.75
C LEU A 243 -0.84 16.90 -16.39
N GLY A 244 -0.32 17.35 -17.53
CA GLY A 244 -0.92 18.43 -18.31
C GLY A 244 -0.85 19.80 -17.62
N ASP A 245 -1.27 20.80 -18.39
CA ASP A 245 -1.40 22.19 -17.93
C ASP A 245 -2.86 22.60 -17.72
N ALA A 246 -3.81 21.74 -18.11
CA ALA A 246 -5.24 21.95 -17.92
C ALA A 246 -5.56 22.24 -16.45
N ALA A 247 -6.38 23.26 -16.24
CA ALA A 247 -6.97 23.61 -14.95
C ALA A 247 -8.40 23.08 -14.95
N TRP A 248 -8.60 21.90 -14.36
CA TRP A 248 -9.90 21.27 -14.22
C TRP A 248 -10.71 22.02 -13.18
N ASP A 249 -11.71 22.78 -13.57
CA ASP A 249 -12.41 23.64 -12.63
C ASP A 249 -13.06 22.83 -11.48
N ASN A 250 -13.27 23.50 -10.36
CA ASN A 250 -13.89 22.90 -9.19
C ASN A 250 -15.41 22.69 -9.35
N GLN A 251 -15.99 22.92 -10.54
CA GLN A 251 -17.42 22.77 -10.80
C GLN A 251 -17.71 21.41 -11.43
N PHE A 252 -17.93 20.42 -10.55
CA PHE A 252 -18.53 19.12 -10.88
C PHE A 252 -17.84 18.35 -12.00
N HIS A 253 -16.76 17.65 -11.64
CA HIS A 253 -16.11 16.69 -12.50
C HIS A 253 -16.10 15.28 -11.90
N ASP A 254 -16.10 14.29 -12.78
CA ASP A 254 -15.85 12.89 -12.47
C ASP A 254 -14.84 12.33 -13.49
N ILE A 255 -14.09 11.31 -13.09
CA ILE A 255 -12.98 10.76 -13.87
C ILE A 255 -13.06 9.23 -13.90
N THR A 256 -12.72 8.64 -15.05
CA THR A 256 -12.62 7.19 -15.18
C THR A 256 -11.54 6.78 -16.19
N GLY A 257 -11.08 5.53 -16.11
CA GLY A 257 -10.14 4.95 -17.07
C GLY A 257 -10.84 4.00 -18.05
N CYS A 258 -10.67 4.21 -19.35
CA CYS A 258 -11.25 3.34 -20.38
C CYS A 258 -10.30 3.22 -21.58
N ARG A 259 -10.13 2.03 -22.18
CA ARG A 259 -9.28 1.80 -23.36
C ARG A 259 -7.86 2.44 -23.29
N GLY A 260 -7.22 2.40 -22.13
CA GLY A 260 -5.87 2.97 -21.97
C GLY A 260 -5.82 4.51 -21.96
N LYS A 261 -6.97 5.17 -21.81
CA LYS A 261 -7.11 6.62 -21.67
C LYS A 261 -7.87 6.97 -20.40
N LEU A 262 -7.71 8.21 -19.96
CA LEU A 262 -8.57 8.79 -18.93
C LEU A 262 -9.69 9.56 -19.62
N TYR A 263 -10.86 9.56 -19.01
CA TYR A 263 -11.98 10.39 -19.43
C TYR A 263 -12.47 11.21 -18.26
N ILE A 264 -12.57 12.51 -18.46
CA ILE A 264 -13.02 13.47 -17.47
C ILE A 264 -14.25 14.15 -18.02
N ILE A 265 -15.33 14.20 -17.24
CA ILE A 265 -16.47 15.05 -17.55
C ILE A 265 -16.34 16.35 -16.78
N GLU A 266 -16.46 17.48 -17.47
CA GLU A 266 -16.37 18.82 -16.88
C GLU A 266 -17.26 19.76 -17.71
N ASN A 267 -18.08 20.58 -17.07
CA ASN A 267 -18.96 21.53 -17.75
C ASN A 267 -19.83 20.91 -18.87
N GLY A 268 -20.17 19.63 -18.70
CA GLY A 268 -20.95 18.84 -19.66
C GLY A 268 -20.17 18.30 -20.86
N ASP A 269 -18.92 18.70 -21.04
CA ASP A 269 -18.02 18.15 -22.05
C ASP A 269 -17.32 16.90 -21.50
N VAL A 270 -17.09 15.91 -22.36
CA VAL A 270 -16.27 14.74 -22.03
C VAL A 270 -14.92 14.89 -22.70
N TYR A 271 -13.87 14.94 -21.90
CA TYR A 271 -12.49 15.04 -22.34
C TYR A 271 -11.85 13.66 -22.37
N GLU A 272 -11.17 13.32 -23.46
CA GLU A 272 -10.20 12.23 -23.48
C GLU A 272 -8.84 12.80 -23.09
N VAL A 273 -8.19 12.18 -22.10
CA VAL A 273 -6.92 12.62 -21.55
C VAL A 273 -5.87 11.52 -21.68
N ASN A 274 -4.69 11.90 -22.18
CA ASN A 274 -3.56 10.99 -22.28
C ASN A 274 -2.92 10.78 -20.89
N PRO A 275 -2.94 9.54 -20.35
CA PRO A 275 -2.43 9.27 -19.00
C PRO A 275 -0.91 9.49 -18.84
N ALA A 276 -0.16 9.54 -19.94
CA ALA A 276 1.29 9.71 -19.89
C ALA A 276 1.74 11.16 -19.74
N ASN A 277 0.95 12.13 -20.22
CA ASN A 277 1.35 13.54 -20.26
C ASN A 277 0.24 14.54 -19.95
N GLY A 278 -0.99 14.07 -19.71
CA GLY A 278 -2.15 14.89 -19.40
C GLY A 278 -2.72 15.68 -20.57
N LYS A 279 -2.22 15.49 -21.81
CA LYS A 279 -2.81 16.16 -22.98
C LYS A 279 -4.25 15.70 -23.18
N GLU A 280 -5.13 16.68 -23.29
CA GLU A 280 -6.57 16.53 -23.33
C GLU A 280 -7.13 16.92 -24.70
N ARG A 281 -8.27 16.34 -25.05
CA ARG A 281 -9.13 16.79 -26.16
C ARG A 281 -10.59 16.55 -25.81
N VAL A 282 -11.46 17.46 -26.20
CA VAL A 282 -12.91 17.27 -26.09
C VAL A 282 -13.36 16.19 -27.08
N LEU A 283 -14.15 15.23 -26.63
CA LEU A 283 -14.81 14.27 -27.50
C LEU A 283 -15.90 14.99 -28.29
N PRO A 284 -15.95 14.86 -29.64
CA PRO A 284 -16.93 15.56 -30.47
C PRO A 284 -18.31 14.89 -30.39
N LEU A 285 -18.96 14.95 -29.23
CA LEU A 285 -20.29 14.38 -28.99
C LEU A 285 -21.42 15.22 -29.60
N GLY A 286 -21.15 16.47 -29.95
CA GLY A 286 -22.11 17.39 -30.58
C GLY A 286 -23.12 18.03 -29.64
N THR A 287 -23.26 17.51 -28.41
CA THR A 287 -24.09 18.08 -27.34
C THR A 287 -23.37 17.94 -26.00
N LYS A 288 -23.59 18.90 -25.11
CA LYS A 288 -23.10 18.86 -23.72
C LYS A 288 -24.09 18.13 -22.83
N PHE A 289 -23.57 17.40 -21.84
CA PHE A 289 -24.35 16.84 -20.75
C PHE A 289 -24.74 17.94 -19.73
N ASN A 290 -25.93 17.84 -19.15
CA ASN A 290 -26.39 18.71 -18.07
C ASN A 290 -25.67 18.39 -16.75
N VAL A 291 -24.85 19.32 -16.27
CA VAL A 291 -23.95 19.16 -15.11
C VAL A 291 -24.61 18.94 -13.73
N GLY A 292 -25.94 19.04 -13.61
CA GLY A 292 -26.60 19.02 -12.30
C GLY A 292 -26.65 17.65 -11.61
N GLN A 293 -26.47 16.54 -12.34
CA GLN A 293 -26.75 15.17 -11.88
C GLN A 293 -25.93 14.10 -12.64
N VAL A 294 -24.62 14.32 -12.83
CA VAL A 294 -23.79 13.42 -13.62
C VAL A 294 -22.89 12.57 -12.73
N ALA A 295 -22.84 11.28 -12.99
CA ALA A 295 -21.77 10.39 -12.54
C ALA A 295 -21.25 9.59 -13.74
N LEU A 296 -19.99 9.20 -13.66
CA LEU A 296 -19.25 8.53 -14.72
C LEU A 296 -18.79 7.15 -14.23
N ALA A 297 -19.10 6.13 -15.01
CA ALA A 297 -18.51 4.80 -14.83
C ALA A 297 -17.97 4.31 -16.18
N SER A 298 -17.11 3.31 -16.16
CA SER A 298 -16.60 2.72 -17.39
C SER A 298 -16.38 1.22 -17.31
N SER A 299 -16.60 0.59 -18.45
CA SER A 299 -16.04 -0.72 -18.75
C SER A 299 -14.70 -0.56 -19.47
N ASP A 300 -14.05 -1.67 -19.79
CA ASP A 300 -12.85 -1.68 -20.64
C ASP A 300 -13.06 -0.97 -21.99
N THR A 301 -14.30 -0.89 -22.47
CA THR A 301 -14.61 -0.48 -23.84
C THR A 301 -15.58 0.70 -23.99
N HIS A 302 -16.37 0.99 -22.98
CA HIS A 302 -17.44 1.99 -23.03
C HIS A 302 -17.47 2.84 -21.76
N LEU A 303 -17.83 4.12 -21.92
CA LEU A 303 -18.21 5.03 -20.85
C LEU A 303 -19.71 4.94 -20.60
N TYR A 304 -20.12 5.16 -19.35
CA TYR A 304 -21.50 5.20 -18.91
C TYR A 304 -21.76 6.48 -18.12
N ILE A 305 -22.75 7.25 -18.55
CA ILE A 305 -23.09 8.56 -17.99
C ILE A 305 -24.60 8.62 -17.75
N VAL A 306 -25.04 9.00 -16.57
CA VAL A 306 -26.46 9.30 -16.35
C VAL A 306 -26.72 10.78 -16.59
N GLU A 307 -27.77 11.07 -17.37
CA GLU A 307 -28.24 12.42 -17.63
C GLU A 307 -29.75 12.41 -17.93
N ASN A 308 -30.50 13.39 -17.40
CA ASN A 308 -31.92 13.60 -17.71
C ASN A 308 -32.78 12.32 -17.57
N GLY A 309 -32.51 11.51 -16.54
CA GLY A 309 -33.24 10.27 -16.29
C GLY A 309 -32.79 9.05 -17.11
N ASN A 310 -31.80 9.18 -17.98
CA ASN A 310 -31.35 8.10 -18.87
C ASN A 310 -29.89 7.73 -18.61
N LEU A 311 -29.56 6.46 -18.81
CA LEU A 311 -28.18 5.99 -18.83
C LEU A 311 -27.67 5.98 -20.26
N HIS A 312 -26.62 6.75 -20.53
CA HIS A 312 -25.97 6.88 -21.82
C HIS A 312 -24.72 6.00 -21.86
N SER A 313 -24.52 5.28 -22.95
CA SER A 313 -23.31 4.52 -23.26
C SER A 313 -22.59 5.14 -24.46
N ILE A 314 -21.27 5.27 -24.34
CA ILE A 314 -20.39 5.85 -25.36
C ILE A 314 -19.24 4.89 -25.62
N ASP A 315 -19.04 4.47 -26.87
CA ASP A 315 -17.77 3.87 -27.31
C ASP A 315 -16.84 5.01 -27.75
N PRO A 316 -15.80 5.36 -26.96
CA PRO A 316 -14.96 6.49 -27.27
C PRO A 316 -14.04 6.28 -28.49
N ALA A 317 -13.93 5.07 -29.05
CA ALA A 317 -13.21 4.85 -30.31
C ALA A 317 -14.13 4.64 -31.52
N ALA A 318 -15.46 4.74 -31.36
CA ALA A 318 -16.36 4.69 -32.50
C ALA A 318 -16.16 5.90 -33.42
N ASN A 319 -16.25 5.67 -34.73
CA ASN A 319 -16.19 6.72 -35.74
C ASN A 319 -17.31 6.52 -36.79
N PRO A 320 -18.34 7.37 -36.82
CA PRO A 320 -18.56 8.52 -35.94
C PRO A 320 -18.85 8.09 -34.49
N LEU A 321 -18.57 8.95 -33.52
CA LEU A 321 -18.95 8.72 -32.12
C LEU A 321 -20.47 8.55 -32.01
N GLN A 322 -20.89 7.64 -31.13
CA GLN A 322 -22.31 7.31 -30.92
C GLN A 322 -22.61 7.39 -29.42
N VAL A 323 -23.63 8.17 -29.06
CA VAL A 323 -24.20 8.21 -27.72
C VAL A 323 -25.50 7.41 -27.76
N LYS A 324 -25.56 6.30 -27.02
CA LYS A 324 -26.73 5.40 -27.00
C LYS A 324 -27.38 5.41 -25.64
N ILE A 325 -28.71 5.49 -25.58
CA ILE A 325 -29.43 5.24 -24.33
C ILE A 325 -29.50 3.73 -24.11
N VAL A 326 -29.14 3.30 -22.91
CA VAL A 326 -29.14 1.90 -22.49
C VAL A 326 -29.92 1.75 -21.17
N GLY A 327 -30.52 0.59 -20.97
CA GLY A 327 -31.37 0.34 -19.81
C GLY A 327 -32.71 1.07 -19.88
N PRO A 328 -33.40 1.22 -18.73
CA PRO A 328 -34.69 1.89 -18.65
C PRO A 328 -34.56 3.40 -18.93
N THR A 329 -35.51 3.96 -19.67
CA THR A 329 -35.60 5.40 -19.92
C THR A 329 -36.33 6.12 -18.78
N ASN A 330 -35.91 7.34 -18.45
CA ASN A 330 -36.52 8.18 -17.40
C ASN A 330 -36.58 7.49 -16.01
N ALA A 331 -35.60 6.65 -15.71
CA ALA A 331 -35.48 5.92 -14.45
C ALA A 331 -34.78 6.76 -13.37
N TRP A 332 -33.77 7.56 -13.74
CA TRP A 332 -32.83 8.23 -12.83
C TRP A 332 -33.20 9.69 -12.58
N LYS A 333 -34.30 9.92 -11.86
CA LYS A 333 -34.95 11.25 -11.78
C LYS A 333 -34.25 12.24 -10.83
N ILE A 334 -33.42 11.73 -9.92
CA ILE A 334 -32.74 12.54 -8.89
C ILE A 334 -31.25 12.69 -9.23
N GLY A 335 -30.71 11.82 -10.07
CA GLY A 335 -29.30 11.76 -10.38
C GLY A 335 -28.57 10.76 -9.49
N PRO A 336 -27.56 10.06 -10.04
CA PRO A 336 -26.75 9.14 -9.28
C PRO A 336 -25.92 9.87 -8.22
N LEU A 337 -25.87 9.30 -7.01
CA LEU A 337 -24.86 9.67 -6.01
C LEU A 337 -23.51 9.05 -6.35
N SER A 338 -23.52 7.84 -6.90
CA SER A 338 -22.31 7.16 -7.36
C SER A 338 -22.65 6.05 -8.35
N MET A 339 -21.69 5.72 -9.22
CA MET A 339 -21.82 4.68 -10.24
C MET A 339 -20.56 3.81 -10.29
N ALA A 340 -20.74 2.53 -10.59
CA ALA A 340 -19.65 1.61 -10.87
C ALA A 340 -20.07 0.61 -11.96
N TYR A 341 -19.11 0.10 -12.73
CA TYR A 341 -19.35 -0.95 -13.70
C TYR A 341 -18.67 -2.24 -13.26
N GLY A 342 -19.37 -3.36 -13.39
CA GLY A 342 -18.81 -4.67 -13.06
C GLY A 342 -19.69 -5.81 -13.55
N ASN A 343 -19.08 -6.92 -13.94
CA ASN A 343 -19.80 -8.13 -14.37
C ASN A 343 -20.86 -7.88 -15.48
N GLY A 344 -20.60 -6.93 -16.39
CA GLY A 344 -21.53 -6.59 -17.48
C GLY A 344 -22.73 -5.73 -17.06
N GLU A 345 -22.77 -5.26 -15.82
CA GLU A 345 -23.83 -4.40 -15.28
C GLU A 345 -23.28 -3.03 -14.88
N VAL A 346 -24.14 -2.02 -14.96
CA VAL A 346 -23.88 -0.71 -14.36
C VAL A 346 -24.65 -0.62 -13.04
N PHE A 347 -23.92 -0.41 -11.96
CA PHE A 347 -24.47 -0.24 -10.62
C PHE A 347 -24.63 1.25 -10.32
N ILE A 348 -25.79 1.62 -9.79
CA ILE A 348 -26.17 3.01 -9.57
C ILE A 348 -26.77 3.14 -8.18
N VAL A 349 -26.23 4.06 -7.38
CA VAL A 349 -26.86 4.47 -6.12
C VAL A 349 -27.65 5.76 -6.37
N GLU A 350 -28.97 5.70 -6.20
CA GLU A 350 -29.86 6.87 -6.31
C GLU A 350 -30.98 6.73 -5.28
N ASN A 351 -31.38 7.85 -4.65
CA ASN A 351 -32.50 7.88 -3.69
C ASN A 351 -32.35 6.82 -2.57
N ARG A 352 -31.13 6.68 -2.06
CA ARG A 352 -30.76 5.74 -1.00
C ARG A 352 -30.98 4.25 -1.34
N LYS A 353 -31.01 3.92 -2.64
CA LYS A 353 -31.16 2.55 -3.14
C LYS A 353 -30.03 2.23 -4.11
N LEU A 354 -29.58 0.98 -4.06
CA LEU A 354 -28.65 0.42 -5.03
C LEU A 354 -29.42 -0.30 -6.12
N TYR A 355 -29.11 0.01 -7.37
CA TYR A 355 -29.68 -0.63 -8.55
C TYR A 355 -28.58 -1.24 -9.41
N ALA A 356 -28.92 -2.30 -10.12
CA ALA A 356 -28.09 -2.89 -11.16
C ALA A 356 -28.84 -2.85 -12.48
N VAL A 357 -28.20 -2.26 -13.49
CA VAL A 357 -28.71 -2.12 -14.86
C VAL A 357 -28.05 -3.18 -15.72
N SER A 358 -28.85 -4.11 -16.25
CA SER A 358 -28.37 -5.12 -17.18
C SER A 358 -28.34 -4.53 -18.59
N LEU A 359 -27.13 -4.38 -19.14
CA LEU A 359 -26.94 -3.82 -20.48
C LEU A 359 -27.41 -4.77 -21.58
N SER A 360 -27.38 -6.08 -21.34
CA SER A 360 -27.82 -7.10 -22.30
C SER A 360 -29.33 -7.28 -22.31
N GLN A 361 -29.98 -7.17 -21.15
CA GLN A 361 -31.42 -7.35 -21.01
C GLN A 361 -32.21 -6.04 -21.13
N ASN A 362 -31.51 -4.90 -21.15
CA ASN A 362 -32.10 -3.57 -21.19
C ASN A 362 -33.13 -3.34 -20.06
N ASN A 363 -32.82 -3.84 -18.87
CA ASN A 363 -33.65 -3.74 -17.67
C ASN A 363 -32.81 -3.34 -16.46
N TYR A 364 -33.46 -3.20 -15.30
CA TYR A 364 -32.79 -2.93 -14.04
C TYR A 364 -33.52 -3.62 -12.88
N ARG A 365 -32.80 -3.83 -11.79
CA ARG A 365 -33.37 -4.32 -10.52
C ARG A 365 -32.77 -3.54 -9.36
N GLN A 366 -33.52 -3.45 -8.26
CA GLN A 366 -32.95 -3.05 -6.99
C GLN A 366 -32.09 -4.20 -6.45
N VAL A 367 -30.89 -3.90 -5.95
CA VAL A 367 -29.96 -4.85 -5.35
C VAL A 367 -30.10 -4.78 -3.84
N GLY A 368 -30.71 -5.81 -3.26
CA GLY A 368 -31.02 -5.87 -1.83
C GLY A 368 -32.06 -4.84 -1.38
N THR A 369 -32.22 -4.74 -0.05
CA THR A 369 -33.22 -3.89 0.62
C THR A 369 -32.61 -2.86 1.57
N ALA A 370 -31.29 -2.77 1.62
CA ALA A 370 -30.57 -1.84 2.47
C ALA A 370 -30.85 -0.37 2.10
N ASN A 371 -30.83 0.50 3.11
CA ASN A 371 -30.92 1.96 2.94
C ASN A 371 -29.50 2.51 2.78
N TRP A 372 -29.17 2.96 1.56
CA TRP A 372 -27.86 3.49 1.17
C TRP A 372 -27.78 5.01 1.38
N GLU A 373 -28.13 5.47 2.57
CA GLU A 373 -28.14 6.88 2.93
C GLU A 373 -26.75 7.33 3.38
N GLY A 374 -26.24 8.42 2.82
CA GLY A 374 -24.88 8.89 3.12
C GLY A 374 -23.79 8.23 2.27
N VAL A 375 -24.15 7.58 1.16
CA VAL A 375 -23.17 7.10 0.17
C VAL A 375 -22.47 8.28 -0.48
N THR A 376 -21.14 8.21 -0.52
CA THR A 376 -20.28 9.22 -1.15
C THR A 376 -19.55 8.70 -2.38
N SER A 377 -19.19 7.41 -2.38
CA SER A 377 -18.44 6.81 -3.48
C SER A 377 -18.67 5.29 -3.55
N MET A 378 -18.57 4.73 -4.75
CA MET A 378 -18.69 3.30 -5.01
C MET A 378 -17.71 2.88 -6.10
N THR A 379 -17.08 1.72 -5.95
CA THR A 379 -16.31 1.07 -7.02
C THR A 379 -16.61 -0.43 -7.09
N TYR A 380 -16.22 -1.07 -8.19
CA TYR A 380 -16.31 -2.51 -8.37
C TYR A 380 -14.91 -3.12 -8.38
N PHE A 381 -14.72 -4.21 -7.65
CA PHE A 381 -13.46 -4.94 -7.65
C PHE A 381 -13.69 -6.41 -7.27
N GLY A 382 -12.98 -7.33 -7.91
CA GLY A 382 -12.91 -8.74 -7.48
C GLY A 382 -14.27 -9.43 -7.29
N GLY A 383 -15.30 -9.09 -8.09
CA GLY A 383 -16.63 -9.70 -7.97
C GLY A 383 -17.60 -8.98 -7.03
N SER A 384 -17.15 -7.96 -6.30
CA SER A 384 -17.92 -7.25 -5.27
C SER A 384 -17.97 -5.75 -5.53
N LEU A 385 -18.99 -5.09 -4.99
CA LEU A 385 -19.02 -3.64 -4.90
C LEU A 385 -18.39 -3.20 -3.58
N TYR A 386 -17.67 -2.08 -3.62
CA TYR A 386 -17.14 -1.40 -2.45
C TYR A 386 -17.81 -0.05 -2.38
N VAL A 387 -18.64 0.14 -1.35
CA VAL A 387 -19.47 1.33 -1.16
C VAL A 387 -19.00 2.04 0.10
N TYR A 388 -18.57 3.29 -0.04
CA TYR A 388 -18.30 4.15 1.10
C TYR A 388 -19.60 4.83 1.54
N GLU A 389 -19.97 4.63 2.79
CA GLU A 389 -21.21 5.12 3.38
C GLU A 389 -21.00 5.41 4.87
N ASN A 390 -21.33 6.64 5.31
CA ASN A 390 -21.30 7.03 6.73
C ASN A 390 -20.04 6.53 7.45
N ASP A 391 -18.86 6.93 6.95
CA ASP A 391 -17.58 6.61 7.58
C ASP A 391 -17.27 5.11 7.62
N LYS A 392 -17.86 4.34 6.71
CA LYS A 392 -17.69 2.88 6.61
C LYS A 392 -17.56 2.44 5.17
N LEU A 393 -16.56 1.60 4.92
CA LEU A 393 -16.46 0.89 3.66
C LEU A 393 -17.23 -0.43 3.74
N ARG A 394 -18.19 -0.62 2.83
CA ARG A 394 -19.02 -1.82 2.73
C ARG A 394 -18.58 -2.65 1.54
N LYS A 395 -18.29 -3.93 1.76
CA LYS A 395 -18.16 -4.91 0.67
C LYS A 395 -19.53 -5.54 0.44
N VAL A 396 -20.10 -5.29 -0.73
CA VAL A 396 -21.48 -5.63 -1.08
C VAL A 396 -21.48 -6.69 -2.18
N ASN A 397 -22.27 -7.75 -1.96
CA ASN A 397 -22.54 -8.74 -2.99
C ASN A 397 -23.49 -8.13 -4.05
N PRO A 398 -23.08 -8.03 -5.32
CA PRO A 398 -23.88 -7.37 -6.36
C PRO A 398 -25.15 -8.15 -6.78
N GLY A 399 -25.24 -9.43 -6.45
CA GLY A 399 -26.40 -10.27 -6.74
C GLY A 399 -27.49 -10.12 -5.67
N THR A 400 -27.11 -10.14 -4.40
CA THR A 400 -28.04 -10.20 -3.26
C THR A 400 -28.21 -8.87 -2.53
N GLY A 401 -27.22 -7.98 -2.62
CA GLY A 401 -27.14 -6.75 -1.81
C GLY A 401 -26.77 -6.98 -0.34
N THR A 402 -26.41 -8.21 0.05
CA THR A 402 -25.84 -8.47 1.38
C THR A 402 -24.45 -7.84 1.47
N TYR A 403 -24.10 -7.30 2.63
CA TYR A 403 -22.83 -6.61 2.81
C TYR A 403 -22.19 -6.87 4.17
N GLU A 404 -20.88 -6.66 4.23
CA GLU A 404 -20.07 -6.63 5.44
C GLU A 404 -19.28 -5.31 5.51
N VAL A 405 -18.89 -4.88 6.71
CA VAL A 405 -17.95 -3.76 6.87
C VAL A 405 -16.54 -4.29 6.63
N VAL A 406 -15.79 -3.60 5.78
CA VAL A 406 -14.37 -3.88 5.52
C VAL A 406 -13.54 -2.65 5.89
N GLY A 407 -12.32 -2.86 6.37
CA GLY A 407 -11.52 -1.78 6.98
C GLY A 407 -11.78 -1.62 8.47
N GLN A 408 -10.75 -1.23 9.23
CA GLN A 408 -10.86 -0.92 10.66
C GLN A 408 -11.69 0.36 10.91
N SER A 409 -12.21 0.57 12.11
CA SER A 409 -13.07 1.73 12.44
C SER A 409 -12.30 3.06 12.56
N ASP A 410 -10.98 3.01 12.69
CA ASP A 410 -10.21 4.12 13.28
C ASP A 410 -9.58 5.06 12.23
N TRP A 411 -9.63 4.69 10.94
CA TRP A 411 -9.10 5.48 9.82
C TRP A 411 -10.18 6.22 9.03
N LEU A 412 -11.46 5.93 9.31
CA LEU A 412 -12.62 6.47 8.61
C LEU A 412 -13.27 7.60 9.41
N VAL A 413 -12.51 8.53 9.97
CA VAL A 413 -13.07 9.62 10.79
C VAL A 413 -12.65 10.95 10.20
N THR A 414 -13.38 11.47 9.20
CA THR A 414 -13.17 12.85 8.72
C THR A 414 -14.35 13.57 8.08
N PRO A 415 -14.31 14.92 8.02
CA PRO A 415 -15.32 15.76 7.38
C PRO A 415 -15.27 15.83 5.84
N ASP A 416 -14.33 15.14 5.18
CA ASP A 416 -14.15 15.20 3.71
C ASP A 416 -14.91 14.08 2.99
N THR A 417 -15.33 14.32 1.74
CA THR A 417 -16.01 13.29 0.92
C THR A 417 -14.95 12.36 0.29
N PRO A 418 -14.85 11.09 0.73
CA PRO A 418 -13.81 10.20 0.23
C PRO A 418 -14.08 9.78 -1.21
N SER A 419 -13.01 9.44 -1.92
CA SER A 419 -13.07 8.95 -3.30
C SER A 419 -12.53 7.53 -3.39
N LEU A 420 -13.33 6.63 -3.95
CA LEU A 420 -12.94 5.24 -4.21
C LEU A 420 -12.56 5.05 -5.67
N ALA A 421 -11.51 4.28 -5.90
CA ALA A 421 -11.16 3.72 -7.20
C ALA A 421 -10.69 2.26 -7.03
N SER A 422 -10.50 1.53 -8.12
CA SER A 422 -10.00 0.14 -8.05
C SER A 422 -8.96 -0.14 -9.12
N THR A 423 -7.78 -0.59 -8.70
CA THR A 423 -6.77 -1.07 -9.65
C THR A 423 -7.11 -2.50 -10.07
N ASN A 424 -6.25 -3.13 -10.87
CA ASN A 424 -6.36 -4.58 -11.13
C ASN A 424 -6.07 -5.45 -9.89
N ARG A 425 -5.59 -4.88 -8.78
CA ARG A 425 -5.12 -5.64 -7.60
C ARG A 425 -5.85 -5.30 -6.31
N GLU A 426 -6.38 -4.08 -6.18
CA GLU A 426 -6.88 -3.58 -4.91
C GLU A 426 -7.88 -2.44 -5.07
N VAL A 427 -8.59 -2.16 -3.99
CA VAL A 427 -9.42 -0.95 -3.88
C VAL A 427 -8.55 0.16 -3.30
N VAL A 428 -8.66 1.35 -3.88
CA VAL A 428 -7.93 2.53 -3.43
C VAL A 428 -8.92 3.49 -2.81
N VAL A 429 -8.61 3.95 -1.61
CA VAL A 429 -9.43 4.88 -0.83
C VAL A 429 -8.63 6.15 -0.61
N LEU A 430 -9.15 7.27 -1.09
CA LEU A 430 -8.61 8.58 -0.76
C LEU A 430 -9.49 9.24 0.30
N GLU A 431 -8.91 9.52 1.47
CA GLU A 431 -9.62 10.09 2.61
C GLU A 431 -8.67 10.88 3.51
N ASN A 432 -9.13 12.00 4.11
CA ASN A 432 -8.35 12.84 5.03
C ASN A 432 -6.96 13.25 4.51
N GLY A 433 -6.83 13.38 3.19
CA GLY A 433 -5.57 13.65 2.52
C GLY A 433 -4.54 12.52 2.52
N TYR A 434 -4.92 11.32 2.93
CA TYR A 434 -4.18 10.09 2.75
C TYR A 434 -4.73 9.28 1.59
N LEU A 435 -3.83 8.51 0.98
CA LEU A 435 -4.16 7.52 -0.02
C LEU A 435 -3.94 6.14 0.60
N HIS A 436 -4.97 5.30 0.59
CA HIS A 436 -4.94 3.97 1.17
C HIS A 436 -5.18 2.91 0.11
N ALA A 437 -4.41 1.84 0.15
CA ALA A 437 -4.54 0.67 -0.70
C ALA A 437 -5.14 -0.48 0.12
N LEU A 438 -6.40 -0.82 -0.13
CA LEU A 438 -7.15 -1.86 0.59
C LEU A 438 -6.98 -3.24 -0.07
N ASP A 439 -6.35 -4.18 0.63
CA ASP A 439 -6.43 -5.59 0.30
C ASP A 439 -7.81 -6.13 0.70
N VAL A 440 -8.63 -6.39 -0.32
CA VAL A 440 -10.01 -6.80 -0.14
C VAL A 440 -10.19 -8.26 0.33
N SER A 441 -9.13 -9.06 0.27
CA SER A 441 -9.17 -10.44 0.76
C SER A 441 -8.99 -10.49 2.28
N THR A 442 -8.32 -9.48 2.84
CA THR A 442 -8.04 -9.38 4.28
C THR A 442 -8.80 -8.24 4.96
N GLY A 443 -9.36 -7.31 4.20
CA GLY A 443 -10.01 -6.10 4.71
C GLY A 443 -9.03 -5.08 5.30
N ARG A 444 -7.73 -5.26 5.08
CA ARG A 444 -6.65 -4.40 5.57
C ARG A 444 -6.28 -3.36 4.55
N HIS A 445 -5.72 -2.25 5.02
CA HIS A 445 -5.22 -1.20 4.14
C HIS A 445 -3.75 -0.89 4.43
N GLU A 446 -3.08 -0.43 3.40
CA GLU A 446 -1.76 0.18 3.49
C GLU A 446 -1.88 1.68 3.22
N THR A 447 -1.36 2.52 4.09
CA THR A 447 -1.27 3.97 3.83
C THR A 447 -0.07 4.25 2.93
N ILE A 448 -0.31 5.01 1.87
CA ILE A 448 0.68 5.32 0.84
C ILE A 448 1.26 6.71 1.10
N GLY A 449 2.52 6.73 1.57
CA GLY A 449 3.27 7.95 1.87
C GLY A 449 2.63 8.89 2.90
N ASP A 450 3.01 10.17 2.79
CA ASP A 450 2.59 11.25 3.67
C ASP A 450 1.17 11.79 3.35
N ARG A 451 0.56 12.46 4.33
CA ARG A 451 -0.69 13.24 4.14
C ARG A 451 -0.45 14.44 3.24
N ILE A 452 -0.89 14.38 1.99
CA ILE A 452 -0.66 15.44 1.01
C ILE A 452 -1.91 15.88 0.22
N TRP A 453 -2.97 15.07 0.21
CA TRP A 453 -4.16 15.30 -0.63
C TRP A 453 -5.24 16.08 0.12
N THR A 454 -4.91 17.30 0.58
CA THR A 454 -5.72 18.03 1.55
C THR A 454 -6.72 19.02 0.94
N GLU A 455 -6.81 19.14 -0.38
CA GLU A 455 -7.61 20.19 -1.04
C GLU A 455 -8.84 19.62 -1.78
N ALA A 456 -10.04 19.84 -1.25
CA ALA A 456 -11.30 19.43 -1.90
C ALA A 456 -11.73 20.39 -3.05
N PRO A 457 -12.42 19.91 -4.10
CA PRO A 457 -12.87 18.53 -4.33
C PRO A 457 -11.75 17.63 -4.84
N ILE A 458 -11.82 16.35 -4.47
CA ILE A 458 -10.88 15.34 -4.95
C ILE A 458 -11.65 14.21 -5.65
N ARG A 459 -11.12 13.74 -6.78
CA ARG A 459 -11.63 12.57 -7.50
C ARG A 459 -10.47 11.66 -7.86
N ALA A 460 -10.65 10.36 -7.61
CA ALA A 460 -9.71 9.33 -7.97
C ALA A 460 -10.28 8.44 -9.08
N ALA A 461 -9.43 8.08 -10.03
CA ALA A 461 -9.69 7.05 -11.01
C ALA A 461 -8.47 6.14 -11.14
N THR A 462 -8.69 5.00 -11.77
CA THR A 462 -7.64 4.02 -12.04
C THR A 462 -7.59 3.67 -13.50
N LEU A 463 -6.38 3.34 -13.96
CA LEU A 463 -6.16 2.76 -15.28
C LEU A 463 -5.06 1.71 -15.17
N GLY A 464 -5.48 0.44 -15.21
CA GLY A 464 -4.61 -0.69 -14.89
C GLY A 464 -4.19 -0.66 -13.41
N ASN A 465 -2.90 -0.56 -13.14
CA ASN A 465 -2.37 -0.43 -11.78
C ASN A 465 -2.17 1.03 -11.35
N HIS A 466 -2.28 1.99 -12.25
CA HIS A 466 -2.02 3.39 -11.91
C HIS A 466 -3.26 4.06 -11.33
N VAL A 467 -3.03 4.91 -10.33
CA VAL A 467 -4.03 5.78 -9.71
C VAL A 467 -3.83 7.21 -10.20
N TYR A 468 -4.92 7.85 -10.59
CA TYR A 468 -4.97 9.23 -11.04
C TYR A 468 -5.89 10.03 -10.14
N ILE A 469 -5.46 11.21 -9.74
CA ILE A 469 -6.16 12.06 -8.79
C ILE A 469 -6.29 13.44 -9.40
N ILE A 470 -7.52 13.97 -9.42
CA ILE A 470 -7.75 15.39 -9.67
C ILE A 470 -7.90 16.06 -8.31
N GLU A 471 -6.99 16.98 -8.00
CA GLU A 471 -6.99 17.80 -6.78
C GLU A 471 -6.62 19.24 -7.15
N ASN A 472 -7.37 20.22 -6.63
CA ASN A 472 -7.12 21.65 -6.83
C ASN A 472 -6.79 21.98 -8.30
N GLU A 473 -7.74 21.61 -9.16
CA GLU A 473 -7.73 21.83 -10.59
C GLU A 473 -6.60 21.13 -11.37
N LYS A 474 -5.86 20.23 -10.74
CA LYS A 474 -4.70 19.58 -11.35
C LYS A 474 -4.87 18.08 -11.35
N LEU A 475 -4.55 17.48 -12.49
CA LEU A 475 -4.47 16.03 -12.63
C LEU A 475 -3.08 15.54 -12.21
N TYR A 476 -3.04 14.49 -11.40
CA TYR A 476 -1.82 13.83 -10.96
C TYR A 476 -1.90 12.33 -11.24
N ARG A 477 -0.75 11.72 -11.57
CA ARG A 477 -0.52 10.29 -11.40
C ARG A 477 0.11 10.07 -10.03
N ALA A 478 -0.56 9.30 -9.16
CA ALA A 478 -0.04 9.01 -7.83
C ALA A 478 1.15 8.02 -7.90
N GLY A 479 2.19 8.27 -7.10
CA GLY A 479 3.24 7.30 -6.85
C GLY A 479 2.80 6.21 -5.86
N GLY A 480 3.58 5.13 -5.77
CA GLY A 480 3.30 3.99 -4.86
C GLY A 480 2.49 2.85 -5.46
N PHE A 481 2.11 2.96 -6.73
CA PHE A 481 1.33 1.95 -7.47
C PHE A 481 2.01 1.46 -8.77
N GLU A 482 3.34 1.55 -8.83
CA GLU A 482 4.16 1.14 -9.99
C GLU A 482 4.48 -0.36 -10.02
#